data_AF-A0A956H7S1-F1
#
_entry.id   AF-A0A956H7S1-F1
#
_cell.length_a   1.000
_cell.length_b   1.000
_cell.length_c   1.000
_cell.angle_alpha   90.00
_cell.angle_beta   90.00
_cell.angle_gamma   90.00
#
_symmetry.space_group_name_H-M   'P 1'
#
loop_
_entity.id
_entity.type
_entity.pdbx_description
1 polymer ?
#
loop_
_entity_poly.entity_id
_entity_poly.type
_entity_poly.pdbx_seq_one_letter_code
_entity_poly.pdbx_strand_id
1 'polypeptide(L)'
;MTQAEDRPAPKLALGHRIARGLRSPRLLTALIAVLTAMILLRGEDQIGYVRDEGVYFEASRHYAAWVVRWLDEGRAANEPEIRDRYFGINHEHPALMKIAAGVSAQLLAEPPDPAYVAEVEARLSREPNEARREFQRDVASVDGGLIPLLREGRAMRLPAILLAALATALLYLAGRRLGGGALGGLLAAGWFMLLPRVAFHASLHAFDLPIAVMTLVLAMAWLRALDDWRWGLAMGPLLGIAIAIKHNALFMGPLLALHLWLCLGLRWYRGKRRPKLVQLVPLPLVSMAVLGPLVAWLLWPWMWDDTFARLGDYVAFHREHSYYNMEFWGHNYNRPPLPISYPFVMTWATVPSVLLLLAGLGALLALRTIRNPGALGVLGRMATTLPAPDDPKARPRWSAPIPRFDGREEPLLFLGLAAFPLVLIALPSIPIFGGTKHWLT
;
A
#
# COMPACT_ATOMS: atom_id res chain seq x y z
N MET A 1 -12.79 68.41 5.58
CA MET A 1 -13.16 67.22 4.79
C MET A 1 -12.04 66.93 3.81
N THR A 2 -11.26 65.90 4.04
CA THR A 2 -10.31 65.36 3.06
C THR A 2 -10.48 63.85 3.10
N GLN A 3 -11.13 63.33 2.05
CA GLN A 3 -11.43 61.91 1.87
C GLN A 3 -10.12 61.13 1.74
N ALA A 4 -9.95 60.10 2.57
CA ALA A 4 -8.93 59.09 2.35
C ALA A 4 -9.39 58.21 1.18
N GLU A 5 -8.72 58.35 0.03
CA GLU A 5 -8.87 57.48 -1.12
C GLU A 5 -8.51 56.03 -0.74
N ASP A 6 -9.51 55.17 -0.81
CA ASP A 6 -9.39 53.72 -0.75
C ASP A 6 -8.71 53.22 -2.04
N ARG A 7 -7.38 53.03 -2.00
CA ARG A 7 -6.63 52.52 -3.16
C ARG A 7 -6.84 51.00 -3.27
N PRO A 8 -7.39 50.48 -4.39
CA PRO A 8 -7.56 49.05 -4.57
C PRO A 8 -6.19 48.36 -4.66
N ALA A 9 -6.04 47.25 -3.94
CA ALA A 9 -4.84 46.42 -3.97
C ALA A 9 -4.48 46.02 -5.42
N PRO A 10 -3.19 46.05 -5.80
CA PRO A 10 -2.79 45.78 -7.17
C PRO A 10 -3.21 44.36 -7.59
N LYS A 11 -4.00 44.27 -8.68
CA LYS A 11 -4.38 43.00 -9.31
C LYS A 11 -3.09 42.29 -9.77
N LEU A 12 -2.63 41.31 -9.01
CA LEU A 12 -1.51 40.44 -9.38
C LEU A 12 -1.71 39.94 -10.82
N ALA A 13 -0.72 40.20 -11.70
CA ALA A 13 -0.75 39.80 -13.10
C ALA A 13 -1.00 38.28 -13.24
N LEU A 14 -1.82 37.89 -14.23
CA LEU A 14 -2.26 36.51 -14.46
C LEU A 14 -1.09 35.52 -14.48
N GLY A 15 0.05 35.88 -15.08
CA GLY A 15 1.27 35.07 -15.10
C GLY A 15 1.86 34.75 -13.71
N HIS A 16 1.80 35.70 -12.77
CA HIS A 16 2.23 35.46 -11.39
C HIS A 16 1.26 34.54 -10.62
N ARG A 17 -0.04 34.60 -10.93
CA ARG A 17 -1.03 33.68 -10.34
C ARG A 17 -0.86 32.26 -10.88
N ILE A 18 -0.61 32.11 -12.18
CA ILE A 18 -0.32 30.83 -12.82
C ILE A 18 0.98 30.23 -12.25
N ALA A 19 2.07 31.01 -12.20
CA ALA A 19 3.35 30.55 -11.65
C ALA A 19 3.24 30.17 -10.15
N ARG A 20 2.43 30.89 -9.37
CA ARG A 20 2.17 30.55 -7.96
C ARG A 20 1.28 29.31 -7.83
N GLY A 21 0.30 29.15 -8.72
CA GLY A 21 -0.56 27.97 -8.80
C GLY A 21 0.23 26.70 -9.12
N LEU A 22 1.15 26.77 -10.09
CA LEU A 22 2.06 25.68 -10.47
C LEU A 22 3.04 25.29 -9.35
N ARG A 23 3.30 26.18 -8.40
CA ARG A 23 4.10 25.90 -7.19
C ARG A 23 3.26 25.36 -6.03
N SER A 24 1.94 25.17 -6.21
CA SER A 24 1.07 24.61 -5.18
C SER A 24 1.46 23.15 -4.91
N PRO A 25 1.76 22.78 -3.64
CA PRO A 25 2.12 21.41 -3.30
C PRO A 25 1.00 20.43 -3.63
N ARG A 26 -0.25 20.87 -3.47
CA ARG A 26 -1.45 20.06 -3.76
C ARG A 26 -1.60 19.81 -5.25
N LEU A 27 -1.40 20.85 -6.07
CA LEU A 27 -1.47 20.70 -7.53
C LEU A 27 -0.36 19.77 -8.03
N LEU A 28 0.88 19.96 -7.57
CA LEU A 28 1.99 19.10 -7.95
C LEU A 28 1.76 17.65 -7.53
N THR A 29 1.24 17.41 -6.33
CA THR A 29 0.88 16.07 -5.86
C THR A 29 -0.15 15.42 -6.78
N ALA A 30 -1.22 16.13 -7.13
CA ALA A 30 -2.26 15.63 -8.03
C ALA A 30 -1.72 15.39 -9.44
N LEU A 31 -0.91 16.32 -9.97
CA LEU A 31 -0.29 16.19 -11.28
C LEU A 31 0.64 14.97 -11.34
N ILE A 32 1.46 14.75 -10.31
CA ILE A 32 2.33 13.56 -10.21
C ILE A 32 1.49 12.28 -10.24
N ALA A 33 0.41 12.20 -9.44
CA ALA A 33 -0.46 11.03 -9.44
C ALA A 33 -1.06 10.77 -10.84
N VAL A 34 -1.66 11.80 -11.44
CA VAL A 34 -2.32 11.68 -12.76
C VAL A 34 -1.32 11.30 -13.85
N LEU A 35 -0.18 11.98 -13.91
CA LEU A 35 0.85 11.67 -14.92
C LEU A 35 1.41 10.26 -14.73
N THR A 36 1.67 9.82 -13.50
CA THR A 36 2.11 8.44 -13.25
C THR A 36 1.07 7.43 -13.72
N ALA A 37 -0.21 7.62 -13.38
CA ALA A 37 -1.27 6.73 -13.82
C ALA A 37 -1.36 6.67 -15.36
N MET A 38 -1.31 7.82 -16.03
CA MET A 38 -1.35 7.89 -17.50
C MET A 38 -0.15 7.20 -18.16
N ILE A 39 1.06 7.38 -17.62
CA ILE A 39 2.28 6.74 -18.14
C ILE A 39 2.17 5.21 -17.98
N LEU A 40 1.76 4.74 -16.81
CA LEU A 40 1.61 3.31 -16.54
C LEU A 40 0.51 2.67 -17.39
N LEU A 41 -0.65 3.32 -17.53
CA LEU A 41 -1.74 2.84 -18.40
C LEU A 41 -1.33 2.76 -19.87
N ARG A 42 -0.47 3.69 -20.32
CA ARG A 42 0.03 3.70 -21.69
C ARG A 42 1.11 2.63 -21.93
N GLY A 43 1.88 2.27 -20.92
CA GLY A 43 3.01 1.33 -21.04
C GLY A 43 2.69 -0.11 -20.64
N GLU A 44 1.56 -0.38 -19.98
CA GLU A 44 1.29 -1.71 -19.43
C GLU A 44 1.17 -2.80 -20.49
N ASP A 45 0.78 -2.46 -21.72
CA ASP A 45 0.68 -3.41 -22.84
C ASP A 45 2.03 -3.93 -23.34
N GLN A 46 3.12 -3.25 -22.99
CA GLN A 46 4.48 -3.70 -23.24
C GLN A 46 4.94 -4.79 -22.26
N ILE A 47 4.18 -5.01 -21.18
CA ILE A 47 4.48 -6.00 -20.15
C ILE A 47 3.52 -7.17 -20.33
N GLY A 48 4.07 -8.30 -20.80
CA GLY A 48 3.34 -9.57 -20.91
C GLY A 48 2.80 -10.04 -19.55
N TYR A 49 1.84 -10.97 -19.57
CA TYR A 49 1.25 -11.49 -18.35
C TYR A 49 2.25 -12.37 -17.59
N VAL A 50 2.43 -12.06 -16.31
CA VAL A 50 3.34 -12.81 -15.43
C VAL A 50 2.61 -13.95 -14.74
N ARG A 51 3.37 -14.89 -14.15
CA ARG A 51 2.85 -16.09 -13.46
C ARG A 51 1.67 -15.80 -12.53
N ASP A 52 1.80 -14.80 -11.67
CA ASP A 52 0.79 -14.53 -10.64
C ASP A 52 -0.47 -13.89 -11.22
N GLU A 53 -0.33 -13.08 -12.29
CA GLU A 53 -1.47 -12.42 -12.95
C GLU A 53 -2.43 -13.44 -13.55
N GLY A 54 -1.97 -14.59 -14.05
CA GLY A 54 -2.86 -15.62 -14.57
C GLY A 54 -3.87 -16.11 -13.51
N VAL A 55 -3.38 -16.44 -12.31
CA VAL A 55 -4.24 -16.89 -11.19
C VAL A 55 -5.11 -15.75 -10.69
N TYR A 56 -4.55 -14.54 -10.60
CA TYR A 56 -5.29 -13.38 -10.09
C TYR A 56 -6.35 -12.87 -11.06
N PHE A 57 -6.13 -12.90 -12.38
CA PHE A 57 -7.14 -12.56 -13.37
C PHE A 57 -8.31 -13.52 -13.30
N GLU A 58 -8.03 -14.83 -13.25
CA GLU A 58 -9.11 -15.82 -13.13
C GLU A 58 -9.90 -15.61 -11.84
N ALA A 59 -9.22 -15.47 -10.69
CA ALA A 59 -9.92 -15.20 -9.44
C ALA A 59 -10.70 -13.86 -9.47
N SER A 60 -10.18 -12.85 -10.19
CA SER A 60 -10.87 -11.56 -10.35
C SER A 60 -12.17 -11.70 -11.13
N ARG A 61 -12.20 -12.51 -12.20
CA ARG A 61 -13.44 -12.81 -12.94
C ARG A 61 -14.49 -13.44 -12.06
N HIS A 62 -14.12 -14.47 -11.30
CA HIS A 62 -15.04 -15.15 -10.38
C HIS A 62 -15.55 -14.20 -9.30
N TYR A 63 -14.67 -13.43 -8.68
CA TYR A 63 -15.06 -12.58 -7.56
C TYR A 63 -15.95 -11.43 -8.02
N ALA A 64 -15.73 -10.89 -9.23
CA ALA A 64 -16.58 -9.86 -9.78
C ALA A 64 -17.92 -10.38 -10.29
N ALA A 65 -17.97 -11.59 -10.85
CA ALA A 65 -19.23 -12.26 -11.16
C ALA A 65 -20.10 -12.41 -9.91
N TRP A 66 -19.51 -12.76 -8.76
CA TRP A 66 -20.23 -12.73 -7.49
C TRP A 66 -20.69 -11.32 -7.09
N VAL A 67 -19.87 -10.27 -7.30
CA VAL A 67 -20.30 -8.89 -7.01
C VAL A 67 -21.52 -8.51 -7.84
N VAL A 68 -21.54 -8.83 -9.13
CA VAL A 68 -22.68 -8.58 -10.02
C VAL A 68 -23.92 -9.31 -9.50
N ARG A 69 -23.79 -10.61 -9.25
CA ARG A 69 -24.88 -11.41 -8.67
C ARG A 69 -25.37 -10.86 -7.34
N TRP A 70 -24.46 -10.40 -6.48
CA TRP A 70 -24.82 -9.80 -5.19
C TRP A 70 -25.60 -8.50 -5.34
N LEU A 71 -25.27 -7.67 -6.34
CA LEU A 71 -26.02 -6.45 -6.63
C LEU A 71 -27.44 -6.75 -7.14
N ASP A 72 -27.61 -7.85 -7.88
CA ASP A 72 -28.90 -8.24 -8.46
C ASP A 72 -29.79 -9.00 -7.46
N GLU A 73 -29.22 -9.97 -6.73
CA GLU A 73 -29.97 -10.90 -5.88
C GLU A 73 -29.90 -10.54 -4.38
N GLY A 74 -29.03 -9.62 -3.98
CA GLY A 74 -28.86 -9.23 -2.59
C GLY A 74 -28.41 -10.39 -1.71
N ARG A 75 -29.11 -10.61 -0.58
CA ARG A 75 -28.66 -11.59 0.44
C ARG A 75 -28.58 -13.04 -0.07
N ALA A 76 -29.33 -13.41 -1.10
CA ALA A 76 -29.29 -14.76 -1.66
C ALA A 76 -27.89 -15.11 -2.21
N ALA A 77 -27.20 -14.16 -2.85
CA ALA A 77 -25.84 -14.36 -3.33
C ALA A 77 -24.79 -14.62 -2.23
N ASN A 78 -25.15 -14.41 -0.95
CA ASN A 78 -24.28 -14.63 0.20
C ASN A 78 -24.51 -15.98 0.88
N GLU A 79 -25.45 -16.80 0.41
CA GLU A 79 -25.58 -18.19 0.82
C GLU A 79 -24.23 -18.91 0.58
N PRO A 80 -23.70 -19.65 1.58
CA PRO A 80 -22.38 -20.25 1.48
C PRO A 80 -22.18 -21.06 0.20
N GLU A 81 -23.16 -21.88 -0.19
CA GLU A 81 -23.13 -22.74 -1.38
C GLU A 81 -22.96 -21.97 -2.70
N ILE A 82 -23.47 -20.73 -2.75
CA ILE A 82 -23.37 -19.84 -3.91
C ILE A 82 -22.05 -19.06 -3.84
N ARG A 83 -21.85 -18.30 -2.76
CA ARG A 83 -20.68 -17.44 -2.56
C ARG A 83 -19.38 -18.22 -2.69
N ASP A 84 -19.30 -19.38 -2.04
CA ASP A 84 -18.07 -20.18 -1.99
C ASP A 84 -17.70 -20.76 -3.36
N ARG A 85 -18.66 -20.93 -4.27
CA ARG A 85 -18.37 -21.32 -5.66
C ARG A 85 -17.51 -20.28 -6.37
N TYR A 86 -17.81 -19.00 -6.18
CA TYR A 86 -17.05 -17.89 -6.79
C TYR A 86 -15.74 -17.63 -6.04
N PHE A 87 -15.74 -17.72 -4.71
CA PHE A 87 -14.53 -17.45 -3.94
C PHE A 87 -13.55 -18.62 -3.86
N GLY A 88 -13.96 -19.84 -4.20
CA GLY A 88 -13.16 -21.05 -4.04
C GLY A 88 -11.81 -21.02 -4.77
N ILE A 89 -11.73 -20.32 -5.91
CA ILE A 89 -10.44 -20.09 -6.57
C ILE A 89 -9.60 -19.11 -5.76
N ASN A 90 -8.39 -19.53 -5.39
CA ASN A 90 -7.43 -18.71 -4.67
C ASN A 90 -7.97 -18.11 -3.35
N HIS A 91 -8.88 -18.83 -2.68
CA HIS A 91 -9.53 -18.41 -1.43
C HIS A 91 -8.56 -18.27 -0.25
N GLU A 92 -7.36 -18.84 -0.37
CA GLU A 92 -6.27 -18.84 0.60
C GLU A 92 -5.58 -17.47 0.66
N HIS A 93 -5.83 -16.59 -0.31
CA HIS A 93 -5.28 -15.24 -0.33
C HIS A 93 -6.37 -14.16 -0.20
N PRO A 94 -6.05 -13.03 0.44
CA PRO A 94 -6.99 -11.92 0.63
C PRO A 94 -7.68 -11.46 -0.67
N ALA A 95 -8.95 -11.08 -0.56
CA ALA A 95 -9.81 -10.90 -1.72
C ALA A 95 -9.81 -9.51 -2.35
N LEU A 96 -9.37 -8.45 -1.65
CA LEU A 96 -9.71 -7.07 -2.03
C LEU A 96 -9.21 -6.68 -3.41
N MET A 97 -7.94 -6.98 -3.73
CA MET A 97 -7.38 -6.62 -5.04
C MET A 97 -8.04 -7.42 -6.17
N LYS A 98 -8.39 -8.69 -5.93
CA LYS A 98 -9.08 -9.53 -6.92
C LYS A 98 -10.49 -9.01 -7.19
N ILE A 99 -11.23 -8.65 -6.14
CA ILE A 99 -12.53 -7.98 -6.28
C ILE A 99 -12.38 -6.67 -7.04
N ALA A 100 -11.46 -5.79 -6.65
CA ALA A 100 -11.28 -4.48 -7.28
C ALA A 100 -10.91 -4.58 -8.77
N ALA A 101 -10.03 -5.53 -9.13
CA ALA A 101 -9.63 -5.75 -10.51
C ALA A 101 -10.76 -6.31 -11.36
N GLY A 102 -11.50 -7.29 -10.84
CA GLY A 102 -12.63 -7.88 -11.55
C GLY A 102 -13.77 -6.88 -11.73
N VAL A 103 -14.10 -6.09 -10.71
CA VAL A 103 -15.09 -5.01 -10.81
C VAL A 103 -14.64 -3.95 -11.81
N SER A 104 -13.35 -3.60 -11.82
CA SER A 104 -12.78 -2.70 -12.84
C SER A 104 -12.96 -3.27 -14.26
N ALA A 105 -12.79 -4.58 -14.45
CA ALA A 105 -13.08 -5.24 -15.72
C ALA A 105 -14.58 -5.24 -16.08
N GLN A 106 -15.48 -5.58 -15.15
CA GLN A 106 -16.93 -5.52 -15.36
C GLN A 106 -17.43 -4.11 -15.70
N LEU A 107 -16.66 -3.07 -15.34
CA LEU A 107 -16.98 -1.69 -15.69
C LEU A 107 -16.38 -1.26 -17.03
N LEU A 108 -15.14 -1.66 -17.33
CA LEU A 108 -14.33 -1.00 -18.36
C LEU A 108 -13.82 -1.91 -19.47
N ALA A 109 -13.93 -3.23 -19.33
CA ALA A 109 -13.37 -4.18 -20.28
C ALA A 109 -14.14 -4.14 -21.61
N GLU A 110 -13.41 -4.14 -22.72
CA GLU A 110 -13.98 -4.45 -24.04
C GLU A 110 -14.46 -5.92 -24.07
N PRO A 111 -15.50 -6.22 -24.87
CA PRO A 111 -15.93 -7.60 -25.08
C PRO A 111 -14.77 -8.48 -25.58
N PRO A 112 -14.73 -9.77 -25.18
CA PRO A 112 -13.74 -10.70 -25.70
C PRO A 112 -13.82 -10.87 -27.23
N ASP A 113 -12.78 -11.46 -27.82
CA ASP A 113 -12.78 -11.80 -29.24
C ASP A 113 -14.04 -12.62 -29.61
N PRO A 114 -14.79 -12.25 -30.67
CA PRO A 114 -15.98 -12.98 -31.09
C PRO A 114 -15.76 -14.49 -31.29
N ALA A 115 -14.56 -14.91 -31.71
CA ALA A 115 -14.22 -16.33 -31.85
C ALA A 115 -14.16 -17.03 -30.48
N TYR A 116 -13.61 -16.37 -29.46
CA TYR A 116 -13.61 -16.88 -28.09
C TYR A 116 -15.03 -16.94 -27.52
N VAL A 117 -15.83 -15.90 -27.75
CA VAL A 117 -17.25 -15.90 -27.33
C VAL A 117 -18.01 -17.07 -27.96
N ALA A 118 -17.82 -17.32 -29.26
CA ALA A 118 -18.44 -18.46 -29.93
C ALA A 118 -18.00 -19.81 -29.35
N GLU A 119 -16.72 -19.96 -29.00
CA GLU A 119 -16.20 -21.16 -28.33
C GLU A 119 -16.85 -21.37 -26.95
N VAL A 120 -16.94 -20.30 -26.15
CA VAL A 120 -17.59 -20.32 -24.84
C VAL A 120 -19.06 -20.71 -24.97
N GLU A 121 -19.82 -20.06 -25.84
CA GLU A 121 -21.24 -20.35 -26.06
C GLU A 121 -21.46 -21.79 -26.57
N ALA A 122 -20.58 -22.29 -27.45
CA ALA A 122 -20.60 -23.68 -27.87
C ALA A 122 -20.36 -24.65 -26.71
N ARG A 123 -19.43 -24.35 -25.80
CA ARG A 123 -19.19 -25.13 -24.58
C ARG A 123 -20.40 -25.08 -23.64
N LEU A 124 -20.97 -23.89 -23.40
CA LEU A 124 -22.14 -23.69 -22.54
C LEU A 124 -23.37 -24.45 -23.06
N SER A 125 -23.56 -24.52 -24.38
CA SER A 125 -24.66 -25.28 -25.00
C SER A 125 -24.63 -26.78 -24.68
N ARG A 126 -23.44 -27.33 -24.37
CA ARG A 126 -23.22 -28.74 -24.05
C ARG A 126 -23.29 -29.04 -22.55
N GLU A 127 -23.33 -28.04 -21.67
CA GLU A 127 -23.40 -28.24 -20.22
C GLU A 127 -24.86 -28.48 -19.81
N PRO A 128 -25.26 -29.72 -19.44
CA PRO A 128 -26.66 -30.03 -19.13
C PRO A 128 -27.15 -29.40 -17.82
N ASN A 129 -26.25 -29.03 -16.91
CA ASN A 129 -26.62 -28.43 -15.63
C ASN A 129 -26.76 -26.91 -15.77
N GLU A 130 -27.99 -26.41 -15.63
CA GLU A 130 -28.32 -24.98 -15.76
C GLU A 130 -27.50 -24.09 -14.81
N ALA A 131 -27.40 -24.47 -13.54
CA ALA A 131 -26.63 -23.69 -12.55
C ALA A 131 -25.12 -23.68 -12.83
N ARG A 132 -24.57 -24.73 -13.44
CA ARG A 132 -23.16 -24.73 -13.90
C ARG A 132 -22.99 -23.88 -15.15
N ARG A 133 -23.96 -23.92 -16.06
CA ARG A 133 -23.95 -23.13 -17.29
C ARG A 133 -24.01 -21.63 -16.98
N GLU A 134 -24.92 -21.22 -16.11
CA GLU A 134 -25.03 -19.84 -15.62
C GLU A 134 -23.72 -19.38 -14.98
N PHE A 135 -23.19 -20.13 -14.01
CA PHE A 135 -21.91 -19.82 -13.36
C PHE A 135 -20.76 -19.67 -14.37
N GLN A 136 -20.63 -20.60 -15.32
CA GLN A 136 -19.58 -20.52 -16.35
C GLN A 136 -19.77 -19.32 -17.28
N ARG A 137 -21.01 -18.92 -17.57
CA ARG A 137 -21.33 -17.73 -18.36
C ARG A 137 -20.94 -16.46 -17.62
N ASP A 138 -21.32 -16.33 -16.34
CA ASP A 138 -21.02 -15.17 -15.50
C ASP A 138 -19.50 -14.91 -15.42
N VAL A 139 -18.73 -15.98 -15.21
CA VAL A 139 -17.27 -15.92 -15.10
C VAL A 139 -16.62 -15.56 -16.44
N ALA A 140 -17.16 -16.05 -17.55
CA ALA A 140 -16.59 -15.80 -18.88
C ALA A 140 -16.77 -14.35 -19.35
N SER A 141 -17.68 -13.58 -18.75
CA SER A 141 -17.90 -12.16 -19.02
C SER A 141 -18.03 -11.83 -20.52
N VAL A 142 -18.77 -12.66 -21.25
CA VAL A 142 -18.85 -12.63 -22.73
C VAL A 142 -19.37 -11.32 -23.31
N ASP A 143 -20.10 -10.53 -22.53
CA ASP A 143 -20.71 -9.27 -22.95
C ASP A 143 -19.75 -8.06 -22.81
N GLY A 144 -18.60 -8.23 -22.16
CA GLY A 144 -17.70 -7.13 -21.78
C GLY A 144 -18.24 -6.30 -20.61
N GLY A 145 -17.60 -5.15 -20.37
CA GLY A 145 -17.96 -4.23 -19.30
C GLY A 145 -18.99 -3.18 -19.70
N LEU A 146 -19.59 -2.52 -18.70
CA LEU A 146 -20.65 -1.51 -18.91
C LEU A 146 -20.23 -0.32 -19.79
N ILE A 147 -18.96 0.08 -19.71
CA ILE A 147 -18.37 1.19 -20.48
C ILE A 147 -17.07 0.68 -21.10
N PRO A 148 -17.15 -0.05 -22.24
CA PRO A 148 -16.00 -0.77 -22.81
C PRO A 148 -14.97 0.22 -23.37
N LEU A 149 -13.89 0.44 -22.63
CA LEU A 149 -12.84 1.43 -22.95
C LEU A 149 -11.44 0.83 -22.93
N LEU A 150 -11.27 -0.31 -22.26
CA LEU A 150 -9.96 -0.89 -21.97
C LEU A 150 -9.99 -2.38 -22.32
N ARG A 151 -8.84 -2.87 -22.79
CA ARG A 151 -8.53 -4.31 -22.83
C ARG A 151 -8.77 -4.91 -21.44
N GLU A 152 -9.30 -6.12 -21.34
CA GLU A 152 -9.61 -6.76 -20.04
C GLU A 152 -8.41 -6.73 -19.07
N GLY A 153 -7.23 -7.15 -19.52
CA GLY A 153 -6.01 -7.12 -18.69
C GLY A 153 -5.64 -5.72 -18.22
N ARG A 154 -5.85 -4.68 -19.05
CA ARG A 154 -5.63 -3.27 -18.68
C ARG A 154 -6.62 -2.83 -17.61
N ALA A 155 -7.90 -3.20 -17.76
CA ALA A 155 -8.93 -2.91 -16.78
C ALA A 155 -8.64 -3.58 -15.43
N MET A 156 -8.19 -4.84 -15.43
CA MET A 156 -7.80 -5.56 -14.21
C MET A 156 -6.52 -5.01 -13.57
N ARG A 157 -5.58 -4.47 -14.34
CA ARG A 157 -4.37 -3.80 -13.85
C ARG A 157 -4.64 -2.41 -13.26
N LEU A 158 -5.73 -1.75 -13.65
CA LEU A 158 -6.04 -0.37 -13.29
C LEU A 158 -5.99 -0.10 -11.77
N PRO A 159 -6.59 -0.91 -10.87
CA PRO A 159 -6.50 -0.66 -9.43
C PRO A 159 -5.06 -0.62 -8.90
N ALA A 160 -4.20 -1.53 -9.37
CA ALA A 160 -2.78 -1.53 -8.99
C ALA A 160 -2.04 -0.30 -9.53
N ILE A 161 -2.34 0.12 -10.76
CA ILE A 161 -1.79 1.35 -11.37
C ILE A 161 -2.20 2.60 -10.58
N LEU A 162 -3.46 2.69 -10.16
CA LEU A 162 -3.94 3.82 -9.35
C LEU A 162 -3.27 3.86 -7.98
N LEU A 163 -3.01 2.69 -7.36
CA LEU A 163 -2.22 2.61 -6.13
C LEU A 163 -0.76 3.02 -6.37
N ALA A 164 -0.14 2.61 -7.49
CA ALA A 164 1.21 3.04 -7.86
C ALA A 164 1.31 4.58 -7.95
N ALA A 165 0.36 5.20 -8.65
CA ALA A 165 0.22 6.65 -8.76
C ALA A 165 0.05 7.32 -7.39
N LEU A 166 -0.76 6.73 -6.50
CA LEU A 166 -0.92 7.19 -5.13
C LEU A 166 0.40 7.12 -4.36
N ALA A 167 1.16 6.02 -4.46
CA ALA A 167 2.47 5.90 -3.81
C ALA A 167 3.44 7.00 -4.29
N THR A 168 3.52 7.26 -5.60
CA THR A 168 4.38 8.34 -6.13
C THR A 168 4.01 9.70 -5.55
N ALA A 169 2.71 10.00 -5.44
CA ALA A 169 2.21 11.24 -4.87
C ALA A 169 2.47 11.35 -3.36
N LEU A 170 2.30 10.25 -2.61
CA LEU A 170 2.58 10.20 -1.18
C LEU A 170 4.09 10.33 -0.90
N LEU A 171 4.94 9.71 -1.71
CA LEU A 171 6.40 9.86 -1.62
C LEU A 171 6.84 11.29 -1.94
N TYR A 172 6.19 11.96 -2.89
CA TYR A 172 6.41 13.39 -3.10
C TYR A 172 6.10 14.20 -1.84
N LEU A 173 4.97 13.94 -1.17
CA LEU A 173 4.60 14.63 0.06
C LEU A 173 5.56 14.32 1.23
N ALA A 174 5.92 13.05 1.40
CA ALA A 174 6.86 12.61 2.44
C ALA A 174 8.27 13.17 2.20
N GLY A 175 8.78 13.06 0.97
CA GLY A 175 10.07 13.62 0.57
C GLY A 175 10.11 15.14 0.67
N ARG A 176 9.01 15.83 0.37
CA ARG A 176 8.92 17.28 0.57
C ARG A 176 9.01 17.66 2.04
N ARG A 177 8.35 16.90 2.92
CA ARG A 177 8.36 17.11 4.37
C ARG A 177 9.75 16.85 4.96
N LEU A 178 10.37 15.72 4.60
CA LEU A 178 11.66 15.29 5.16
C LEU A 178 12.85 16.03 4.54
N GLY A 179 12.83 16.23 3.22
CA GLY A 179 13.88 16.85 2.43
C GLY A 179 13.77 18.37 2.28
N GLY A 180 12.85 19.01 3.01
CA GLY A 180 12.81 20.49 3.13
C GLY A 180 12.26 21.25 1.93
N GLY A 181 11.68 20.59 0.92
CA GLY A 181 11.12 21.30 -0.24
C GLY A 181 10.70 20.42 -1.40
N ALA A 182 10.24 21.06 -2.49
CA ALA A 182 9.73 20.37 -3.67
C ALA A 182 10.77 19.44 -4.32
N LEU A 183 12.05 19.81 -4.31
CA LEU A 183 13.12 18.98 -4.86
C LEU A 183 13.24 17.64 -4.12
N GLY A 184 13.22 17.64 -2.78
CA GLY A 184 13.23 16.41 -1.99
C GLY A 184 12.03 15.51 -2.27
N GLY A 185 10.85 16.11 -2.49
CA GLY A 185 9.66 15.37 -2.92
C GLY A 185 9.80 14.78 -4.33
N LEU A 186 10.26 15.57 -5.30
CA LEU A 186 10.44 15.12 -6.68
C LEU A 186 11.48 14.00 -6.77
N LEU A 187 12.58 14.11 -6.02
CA LEU A 187 13.61 13.07 -5.96
C LEU A 187 13.05 11.78 -5.34
N ALA A 188 12.31 11.86 -4.23
CA ALA A 188 11.69 10.68 -3.62
C ALA A 188 10.71 9.97 -4.56
N ALA A 189 9.81 10.73 -5.19
CA ALA A 189 8.85 10.22 -6.17
C ALA A 189 9.52 9.63 -7.42
N GLY A 190 10.50 10.35 -7.97
CA GLY A 190 11.23 9.95 -9.16
C GLY A 190 12.09 8.73 -8.93
N TRP A 191 12.86 8.69 -7.84
CA TRP A 191 13.69 7.52 -7.50
C TRP A 191 12.84 6.27 -7.35
N PHE A 192 11.69 6.35 -6.68
CA PHE A 192 10.79 5.22 -6.56
C PHE A 192 10.31 4.70 -7.93
N MET A 193 9.72 5.56 -8.77
CA MET A 193 9.18 5.11 -10.06
C MET A 193 10.24 4.71 -11.09
N LEU A 194 11.46 5.23 -10.97
CA LEU A 194 12.56 4.93 -11.89
C LEU A 194 13.38 3.70 -11.46
N LEU A 195 13.12 3.11 -10.29
CA LEU A 195 13.70 1.82 -9.94
C LEU A 195 13.16 0.75 -10.89
N PRO A 196 14.02 0.00 -11.61
CA PRO A 196 13.56 -0.98 -12.61
C PRO A 196 12.53 -1.98 -12.08
N ARG A 197 12.72 -2.44 -10.83
CA ARG A 197 11.78 -3.33 -10.15
C ARG A 197 10.42 -2.66 -9.92
N VAL A 198 10.40 -1.43 -9.42
CA VAL A 198 9.15 -0.69 -9.19
C VAL A 198 8.44 -0.44 -10.51
N ALA A 199 9.17 0.04 -11.52
CA ALA A 199 8.62 0.31 -12.85
C ALA A 199 7.96 -0.94 -13.46
N PHE A 200 8.61 -2.10 -13.33
CA PHE A 200 8.06 -3.37 -13.81
C PHE A 200 6.81 -3.80 -13.03
N HIS A 201 6.84 -3.73 -11.69
CA HIS A 201 5.70 -4.16 -10.86
C HIS A 201 4.53 -3.15 -10.84
N ALA A 202 4.76 -1.90 -11.26
CA ALA A 202 3.79 -0.83 -11.07
C ALA A 202 2.50 -0.95 -11.87
N SER A 203 2.54 -1.68 -12.97
CA SER A 203 1.37 -1.95 -13.79
C SER A 203 0.84 -3.37 -13.66
N LEU A 204 1.46 -4.24 -12.87
CA LEU A 204 1.01 -5.62 -12.75
C LEU A 204 -0.21 -5.71 -11.83
N HIS A 205 -1.15 -6.59 -12.16
CA HIS A 205 -2.16 -7.05 -11.22
C HIS A 205 -1.54 -8.06 -10.24
N ALA A 206 -0.60 -7.58 -9.45
CA ALA A 206 0.09 -8.29 -8.39
C ALA A 206 0.07 -7.43 -7.12
N PHE A 207 0.12 -8.06 -5.95
CA PHE A 207 -0.21 -7.35 -4.70
C PHE A 207 1.01 -6.76 -3.99
N ASP A 208 2.21 -6.89 -4.58
CA ASP A 208 3.48 -6.43 -3.98
C ASP A 208 3.60 -4.91 -3.93
N LEU A 209 3.29 -4.21 -5.04
CA LEU A 209 3.25 -2.76 -5.01
C LEU A 209 2.04 -2.23 -4.21
N PRO A 210 0.81 -2.73 -4.41
CA PRO A 210 -0.33 -2.37 -3.55
C PRO A 210 -0.04 -2.44 -2.05
N ILE A 211 0.60 -3.51 -1.56
CA ILE A 211 0.94 -3.58 -0.13
C ILE A 211 2.03 -2.58 0.27
N ALA A 212 3.03 -2.32 -0.60
CA ALA A 212 4.03 -1.29 -0.33
C ALA A 212 3.40 0.11 -0.22
N VAL A 213 2.40 0.41 -1.07
CA VAL A 213 1.61 1.64 -1.01
C VAL A 213 0.86 1.73 0.30
N MET A 214 0.19 0.65 0.72
CA MET A 214 -0.55 0.63 1.99
C MET A 214 0.37 0.73 3.21
N THR A 215 1.58 0.19 3.15
CA THR A 215 2.61 0.41 4.18
C THR A 215 2.95 1.90 4.30
N LEU A 216 3.10 2.61 3.18
CA LEU A 216 3.34 4.06 3.19
C LEU A 216 2.11 4.85 3.70
N VAL A 217 0.90 4.47 3.28
CA VAL A 217 -0.35 5.07 3.78
C VAL A 217 -0.44 4.91 5.30
N LEU A 218 -0.23 3.69 5.81
CA LEU A 218 -0.22 3.40 7.24
C LEU A 218 0.85 4.20 7.97
N ALA A 219 2.08 4.28 7.43
CA ALA A 219 3.16 5.06 8.03
C ALA A 219 2.78 6.56 8.14
N MET A 220 2.24 7.15 7.08
CA MET A 220 1.85 8.56 7.07
C MET A 220 0.65 8.85 7.96
N ALA A 221 -0.37 7.98 7.94
CA ALA A 221 -1.54 8.05 8.81
C ALA A 221 -1.14 7.88 10.28
N TRP A 222 -0.22 6.97 10.57
CA TRP A 222 0.30 6.70 11.90
C TRP A 222 0.95 7.94 12.53
N LEU A 223 1.75 8.69 11.78
CA LEU A 223 2.35 9.92 12.27
C LEU A 223 1.30 10.96 12.71
N ARG A 224 0.12 10.97 12.07
CA ARG A 224 -1.02 11.80 12.49
C ARG A 224 -1.79 11.17 13.66
N ALA A 225 -1.87 9.85 13.72
CA ALA A 225 -2.55 9.12 14.79
C ALA A 225 -1.86 9.29 16.17
N LEU A 226 -0.60 9.73 16.18
CA LEU A 226 0.13 10.02 17.42
C LEU A 226 -0.42 11.24 18.18
N ASP A 227 -1.08 12.18 17.51
CA ASP A 227 -1.63 13.39 18.11
C ASP A 227 -3.10 13.72 17.77
N ASP A 228 -3.68 13.06 16.75
CA ASP A 228 -5.08 13.21 16.34
C ASP A 228 -5.87 11.88 16.44
N TRP A 229 -6.94 11.91 17.24
CA TRP A 229 -7.78 10.75 17.52
C TRP A 229 -8.51 10.22 16.27
N ARG A 230 -8.80 11.08 15.29
CA ARG A 230 -9.50 10.68 14.06
C ARG A 230 -8.65 9.72 13.26
N TRP A 231 -7.36 10.04 13.15
CA TRP A 231 -6.36 9.16 12.56
C TRP A 231 -6.13 7.94 13.45
N GLY A 232 -6.15 8.11 14.78
CA GLY A 232 -6.15 7.01 15.73
C GLY A 232 -7.24 5.96 15.46
N LEU A 233 -8.48 6.41 15.25
CA LEU A 233 -9.59 5.53 14.89
C LEU A 233 -9.42 4.94 13.48
N ALA A 234 -8.96 5.74 12.51
CA ALA A 234 -8.77 5.30 11.13
C ALA A 234 -7.67 4.23 10.94
N MET A 235 -6.70 4.13 11.86
CA MET A 235 -5.62 3.14 11.77
C MET A 235 -6.12 1.70 11.66
N GLY A 236 -7.21 1.35 12.36
CA GLY A 236 -7.82 0.03 12.30
C GLY A 236 -8.35 -0.31 10.91
N PRO A 237 -9.32 0.43 10.36
CA PRO A 237 -9.80 0.20 9.00
C PRO A 237 -8.69 0.23 7.93
N LEU A 238 -7.71 1.13 8.05
CA LEU A 238 -6.57 1.16 7.12
C LEU A 238 -5.72 -0.11 7.19
N LEU A 239 -5.48 -0.64 8.40
CA LEU A 239 -4.76 -1.89 8.57
C LEU A 239 -5.57 -3.07 8.01
N GLY A 240 -6.88 -3.09 8.25
CA GLY A 240 -7.77 -4.12 7.69
C GLY A 240 -7.76 -4.14 6.16
N ILE A 241 -7.81 -2.98 5.52
CA ILE A 241 -7.66 -2.84 4.06
C ILE A 241 -6.30 -3.37 3.61
N ALA A 242 -5.21 -3.04 4.31
CA ALA A 242 -3.88 -3.52 3.98
C ALA A 242 -3.78 -5.06 4.10
N ILE A 243 -4.36 -5.67 5.15
CA ILE A 243 -4.45 -7.13 5.31
C ILE A 243 -5.27 -7.74 4.18
N ALA A 244 -6.38 -7.10 3.81
CA ALA A 244 -7.26 -7.53 2.72
C ALA A 244 -6.61 -7.44 1.32
N ILE A 245 -5.52 -6.68 1.19
CA ILE A 245 -4.64 -6.67 0.00
C ILE A 245 -3.60 -7.78 0.09
N LYS A 246 -2.89 -7.86 1.22
CA LYS A 246 -1.86 -8.88 1.45
C LYS A 246 -1.61 -9.09 2.93
N HIS A 247 -1.59 -10.35 3.37
CA HIS A 247 -1.43 -10.71 4.77
C HIS A 247 -0.12 -10.22 5.42
N ASN A 248 0.92 -9.91 4.64
CA ASN A 248 2.15 -9.30 5.16
C ASN A 248 1.89 -7.99 5.92
N ALA A 249 0.75 -7.33 5.69
CA ALA A 249 0.31 -6.18 6.47
C ALA A 249 0.19 -6.48 7.98
N LEU A 250 0.03 -7.74 8.40
CA LEU A 250 -0.03 -8.12 9.81
C LEU A 250 1.19 -7.66 10.61
N PHE A 251 2.36 -7.51 9.97
CA PHE A 251 3.55 -6.97 10.61
C PHE A 251 3.46 -5.48 10.94
N MET A 252 2.59 -4.72 10.26
CA MET A 252 2.48 -3.28 10.46
C MET A 252 2.02 -2.91 11.87
N GLY A 253 1.07 -3.64 12.46
CA GLY A 253 0.63 -3.39 13.84
C GLY A 253 1.79 -3.40 14.84
N PRO A 254 2.53 -4.53 14.96
CA PRO A 254 3.71 -4.63 15.80
C PRO A 254 4.82 -3.62 15.48
N LEU A 255 5.08 -3.34 14.20
CA LEU A 255 6.11 -2.37 13.79
C LEU A 255 5.78 -0.93 14.22
N LEU A 256 4.51 -0.53 14.07
CA LEU A 256 4.05 0.78 14.49
C LEU A 256 4.03 0.89 16.03
N ALA A 257 3.62 -0.17 16.74
CA ALA A 257 3.74 -0.24 18.19
C ALA A 257 5.20 -0.10 18.66
N LEU A 258 6.14 -0.80 18.02
CA LEU A 258 7.56 -0.68 18.29
C LEU A 258 8.05 0.76 18.08
N HIS A 259 7.65 1.40 16.98
CA HIS A 259 7.99 2.81 16.75
C HIS A 259 7.49 3.73 17.89
N LEU A 260 6.25 3.55 18.35
CA LEU A 260 5.72 4.31 19.49
C LEU A 260 6.58 4.09 20.74
N TRP A 261 6.86 2.85 21.08
CA TRP A 261 7.61 2.53 22.29
C TRP A 261 9.06 3.03 22.23
N LEU A 262 9.70 3.01 21.05
CA LEU A 262 10.99 3.65 20.82
C LEU A 262 10.92 5.17 21.02
N CYS A 263 9.87 5.83 20.49
CA CYS A 263 9.65 7.27 20.72
C CYS A 263 9.52 7.58 22.22
N LEU A 264 8.71 6.81 22.93
CA LEU A 264 8.50 6.97 24.37
C LEU A 264 9.77 6.69 25.17
N GLY A 265 10.54 5.66 24.81
CA GLY A 265 11.82 5.33 25.45
C GLY A 265 12.85 6.43 25.26
N LEU A 266 12.98 6.99 24.05
CA LEU A 266 13.89 8.11 23.78
C LEU A 266 13.49 9.37 24.54
N ARG A 267 12.18 9.68 24.62
CA ARG A 267 11.66 10.83 25.38
C ARG A 267 11.86 10.63 26.88
N TRP A 268 11.68 9.42 27.38
CA TRP A 268 11.98 9.08 28.78
C TRP A 268 13.47 9.25 29.09
N TYR A 269 14.36 8.73 28.23
CA TYR A 269 15.80 8.87 28.40
C TYR A 269 16.25 10.34 28.45
N ARG A 270 15.69 11.20 27.59
CA ARG A 270 16.05 12.63 27.53
C ARG A 270 15.42 13.49 28.62
N GLY A 271 14.13 13.29 28.89
CA GLY A 271 13.35 14.16 29.77
C GLY A 271 13.12 13.60 31.17
N LYS A 272 13.60 12.38 31.46
CA LYS A 272 13.36 11.61 32.70
C LYS A 272 11.88 11.42 33.08
N ARG A 273 10.95 11.65 32.13
CA ARG A 273 9.50 11.44 32.31
C ARG A 273 9.14 10.03 31.87
N ARG A 274 8.70 9.19 32.82
CA ARG A 274 8.27 7.81 32.52
C ARG A 274 7.01 7.79 31.65
N PRO A 275 6.91 6.89 30.66
CA PRO A 275 5.70 6.74 29.86
C PRO A 275 4.55 6.21 30.73
N LYS A 276 3.34 6.67 30.43
CA LYS A 276 2.11 6.21 31.11
C LYS A 276 1.47 5.05 30.34
N LEU A 277 0.67 4.22 31.02
CA LEU A 277 -0.07 3.12 30.38
C LEU A 277 -0.92 3.59 29.20
N VAL A 278 -1.58 4.75 29.33
CA VAL A 278 -2.38 5.36 28.24
C VAL A 278 -1.57 5.67 26.97
N GLN A 279 -0.25 5.75 27.07
CA GLN A 279 0.66 5.94 25.94
C GLN A 279 1.22 4.61 25.43
N LEU A 280 1.26 3.56 26.25
CA LEU A 280 1.77 2.25 25.84
C LEU A 280 0.73 1.47 25.02
N VAL A 281 -0.56 1.64 25.35
CA VAL A 281 -1.69 1.02 24.64
C VAL A 281 -2.72 2.09 24.26
N PRO A 282 -2.38 3.03 23.36
CA PRO A 282 -3.28 4.11 22.96
C PRO A 282 -4.31 3.66 21.93
N LEU A 283 -5.30 4.52 21.68
CA LEU A 283 -6.38 4.33 20.70
C LEU A 283 -5.92 3.75 19.36
N PRO A 284 -4.88 4.27 18.66
CA PRO A 284 -4.46 3.67 17.39
C PRO A 284 -4.04 2.21 17.47
N LEU A 285 -3.41 1.77 18.56
CA LEU A 285 -3.06 0.36 18.73
C LEU A 285 -4.31 -0.49 18.97
N VAL A 286 -5.24 -0.01 19.80
CA VAL A 286 -6.51 -0.71 20.05
C VAL A 286 -7.36 -0.76 18.78
N SER A 287 -7.43 0.33 18.02
CA SER A 287 -8.12 0.38 16.74
C SER A 287 -7.55 -0.65 15.75
N MET A 288 -6.21 -0.72 15.62
CA MET A 288 -5.56 -1.75 14.80
C MET A 288 -5.86 -3.17 15.26
N ALA A 289 -5.84 -3.44 16.57
CA ALA A 289 -6.07 -4.76 17.12
C ALA A 289 -7.53 -5.23 16.98
N VAL A 290 -8.50 -4.31 17.01
CA VAL A 290 -9.94 -4.65 17.00
C VAL A 290 -10.55 -4.43 15.61
N LEU A 291 -10.45 -3.21 15.07
CA LEU A 291 -11.08 -2.86 13.81
C LEU A 291 -10.29 -3.37 12.60
N GLY A 292 -8.98 -3.60 12.73
CA GLY A 292 -8.15 -4.18 11.67
C GLY A 292 -8.63 -5.56 11.23
N PRO A 293 -8.66 -6.57 12.13
CA PRO A 293 -9.19 -7.88 11.82
C PRO A 293 -10.65 -7.86 11.36
N LEU A 294 -11.49 -7.00 11.98
CA LEU A 294 -12.89 -6.87 11.59
C LEU A 294 -13.05 -6.41 10.14
N VAL A 295 -12.32 -5.37 9.72
CA VAL A 295 -12.38 -4.87 8.34
C VAL A 295 -11.76 -5.87 7.36
N ALA A 296 -10.67 -6.56 7.74
CA ALA A 296 -10.11 -7.62 6.91
C ALA A 296 -11.11 -8.76 6.68
N TRP A 297 -11.83 -9.18 7.71
CA TRP A 297 -12.90 -10.18 7.62
C TRP A 297 -14.06 -9.72 6.75
N LEU A 298 -14.53 -8.48 6.92
CA LEU A 298 -15.59 -7.90 6.07
C LEU A 298 -15.20 -7.84 4.60
N LEU A 299 -13.93 -7.61 4.28
CA LEU A 299 -13.43 -7.52 2.90
C LEU A 299 -13.00 -8.87 2.31
N TRP A 300 -13.23 -9.97 3.00
CA TRP A 300 -12.88 -11.32 2.55
C TRP A 300 -14.09 -12.25 2.65
N PRO A 301 -15.00 -12.24 1.66
CA PRO A 301 -16.28 -12.94 1.76
C PRO A 301 -16.19 -14.44 2.04
N TRP A 302 -15.14 -15.09 1.53
CA TRP A 302 -14.83 -16.49 1.89
C TRP A 302 -14.74 -16.73 3.40
N MET A 303 -14.31 -15.75 4.20
CA MET A 303 -14.14 -15.92 5.65
C MET A 303 -15.45 -15.75 6.44
N TRP A 304 -16.56 -15.37 5.80
CA TRP A 304 -17.80 -15.04 6.50
C TRP A 304 -18.52 -16.24 7.10
N ASP A 305 -18.39 -17.42 6.48
CA ASP A 305 -18.93 -18.67 7.00
C ASP A 305 -17.80 -19.55 7.57
N ASP A 306 -18.10 -20.36 8.58
CA ASP A 306 -17.14 -21.22 9.28
C ASP A 306 -15.79 -20.55 9.58
N THR A 307 -15.85 -19.29 10.04
CA THR A 307 -14.71 -18.37 10.08
C THR A 307 -13.49 -18.96 10.79
N PHE A 308 -13.70 -19.64 11.91
CA PHE A 308 -12.61 -20.20 12.70
C PHE A 308 -11.98 -21.43 12.05
N ALA A 309 -12.76 -22.30 11.40
CA ALA A 309 -12.20 -23.43 10.66
C ALA A 309 -11.41 -22.93 9.44
N ARG A 310 -11.96 -22.00 8.66
CA ARG A 310 -11.26 -21.41 7.50
C ARG A 310 -10.01 -20.64 7.88
N LEU A 311 -9.98 -20.02 9.06
CA LEU A 311 -8.76 -19.43 9.61
C LEU A 311 -7.72 -20.52 9.94
N GLY A 312 -8.16 -21.67 10.45
CA GLY A 312 -7.33 -22.86 10.63
C GLY A 312 -6.74 -23.36 9.31
N ASP A 313 -7.56 -23.51 8.28
CA ASP A 313 -7.15 -23.91 6.92
C ASP A 313 -6.16 -22.92 6.32
N TYR A 314 -6.44 -21.61 6.47
CA TYR A 314 -5.53 -20.55 6.06
C TYR A 314 -4.16 -20.69 6.74
N VAL A 315 -4.13 -20.91 8.05
CA VAL A 315 -2.86 -21.09 8.79
C VAL A 315 -2.14 -22.37 8.35
N ALA A 316 -2.87 -23.46 8.13
CA ALA A 316 -2.29 -24.72 7.66
C ALA A 316 -1.66 -24.56 6.26
N PHE A 317 -2.39 -23.97 5.32
CA PHE A 317 -1.91 -23.70 3.96
C PHE A 317 -0.62 -22.87 3.95
N HIS A 318 -0.54 -21.82 4.76
CA HIS A 318 0.65 -20.95 4.81
C HIS A 318 1.84 -21.58 5.54
N ARG A 319 1.62 -22.63 6.36
CA ARG A 319 2.71 -23.40 6.98
C ARG A 319 3.33 -24.41 6.02
N GLU A 320 2.53 -24.96 5.11
CA GLU A 320 2.94 -26.02 4.17
C GLU A 320 3.33 -25.48 2.79
N HIS A 321 3.42 -24.16 2.65
CA HIS A 321 3.59 -23.51 1.36
C HIS A 321 4.87 -23.96 0.63
N SER A 322 4.76 -24.15 -0.69
CA SER A 322 5.86 -24.62 -1.51
C SER A 322 7.02 -23.64 -1.54
N TYR A 323 8.23 -24.16 -1.42
CA TYR A 323 9.45 -23.38 -1.59
C TYR A 323 9.70 -23.06 -3.06
N TYR A 324 10.20 -21.86 -3.31
CA TYR A 324 10.65 -21.45 -4.63
C TYR A 324 12.14 -21.70 -4.78
N ASN A 325 12.54 -22.12 -5.98
CA ASN A 325 13.96 -22.20 -6.35
C ASN A 325 14.55 -20.78 -6.40
N MET A 326 15.63 -20.57 -5.67
CA MET A 326 16.35 -19.31 -5.62
C MET A 326 17.84 -19.55 -5.84
N GLU A 327 18.36 -19.13 -6.99
CA GLU A 327 19.78 -19.21 -7.24
C GLU A 327 20.53 -18.05 -6.58
N PHE A 328 21.60 -18.35 -5.85
CA PHE A 328 22.50 -17.37 -5.26
C PHE A 328 23.92 -17.96 -5.18
N TRP A 329 24.91 -17.26 -5.74
CA TRP A 329 26.31 -17.73 -5.87
C TRP A 329 26.47 -19.10 -6.53
N GLY A 330 25.69 -19.37 -7.59
CA GLY A 330 25.71 -20.65 -8.29
C GLY A 330 25.13 -21.82 -7.50
N HIS A 331 24.52 -21.56 -6.34
CA HIS A 331 23.79 -22.54 -5.56
C HIS A 331 22.28 -22.28 -5.65
N ASN A 332 21.50 -23.32 -5.94
CA ASN A 332 20.05 -23.22 -5.98
C ASN A 332 19.46 -23.61 -4.61
N TYR A 333 18.95 -22.62 -3.89
CA TYR A 333 18.26 -22.77 -2.63
C TYR A 333 16.78 -23.03 -2.86
N ASN A 334 16.29 -24.19 -2.44
CA ASN A 334 14.89 -24.59 -2.53
C ASN A 334 14.27 -24.94 -1.17
N ARG A 335 14.97 -24.63 -0.08
CA ARG A 335 14.52 -24.74 1.32
C ARG A 335 15.40 -23.87 2.21
N PRO A 336 14.90 -23.40 3.36
CA PRO A 336 15.72 -22.71 4.35
C PRO A 336 16.89 -23.59 4.83
N PRO A 337 18.00 -22.98 5.28
CA PRO A 337 18.20 -21.54 5.41
C PRO A 337 18.67 -20.88 4.11
N LEU A 338 18.07 -19.74 3.77
CA LEU A 338 18.63 -18.82 2.78
C LEU A 338 19.81 -18.07 3.42
N PRO A 339 20.90 -17.74 2.68
CA PRO A 339 22.02 -17.02 3.26
C PRO A 339 21.61 -15.66 3.84
N ILE A 340 22.10 -15.34 5.05
CA ILE A 340 21.83 -14.06 5.74
C ILE A 340 22.17 -12.85 4.84
N SER A 341 23.21 -12.97 4.01
CA SER A 341 23.65 -11.92 3.09
C SER A 341 22.72 -11.73 1.89
N TYR A 342 21.85 -12.69 1.58
CA TYR A 342 21.00 -12.69 0.38
C TYR A 342 20.21 -11.38 0.20
N PRO A 343 19.35 -10.93 1.15
CA PRO A 343 18.55 -9.74 0.94
C PRO A 343 19.39 -8.46 0.79
N PHE A 344 20.54 -8.39 1.46
CA PHE A 344 21.45 -7.25 1.38
C PHE A 344 22.20 -7.21 0.04
N VAL A 345 22.74 -8.34 -0.41
CA VAL A 345 23.43 -8.44 -1.70
C VAL A 345 22.46 -8.21 -2.85
N MET A 346 21.25 -8.77 -2.80
CA MET A 346 20.24 -8.52 -3.83
C MET A 346 19.78 -7.07 -3.87
N THR A 347 19.64 -6.41 -2.71
CA THR A 347 19.36 -4.97 -2.66
C THR A 347 20.51 -4.18 -3.28
N TRP A 348 21.75 -4.48 -2.90
CA TRP A 348 22.93 -3.83 -3.47
C TRP A 348 23.07 -4.03 -4.98
N ALA A 349 22.77 -5.23 -5.49
CA ALA A 349 22.88 -5.56 -6.90
C ALA A 349 21.74 -4.99 -7.75
N THR A 350 20.55 -4.77 -7.18
CA THR A 350 19.35 -4.36 -7.94
C THR A 350 18.91 -2.92 -7.72
N VAL A 351 19.48 -2.24 -6.73
CA VAL A 351 19.29 -0.79 -6.51
C VAL A 351 20.56 -0.06 -6.93
N PRO A 352 20.47 1.02 -7.75
CA PRO A 352 21.66 1.77 -8.15
C PRO A 352 22.50 2.24 -6.95
N SER A 353 23.82 1.96 -6.97
CA SER A 353 24.74 2.23 -5.85
C SER A 353 24.74 3.69 -5.40
N VAL A 354 24.55 4.63 -6.34
CA VAL A 354 24.44 6.07 -6.02
C VAL A 354 23.22 6.33 -5.14
N LEU A 355 22.08 5.68 -5.40
CA LEU A 355 20.89 5.82 -4.57
C LEU A 355 21.09 5.21 -3.19
N LEU A 356 21.75 4.05 -3.09
CA LEU A 356 22.09 3.44 -1.80
C LEU A 356 23.01 4.34 -0.96
N LEU A 357 24.01 4.96 -1.60
CA LEU A 357 24.90 5.92 -0.94
C LEU A 357 24.13 7.15 -0.43
N LEU A 358 23.29 7.75 -1.28
CA LEU A 358 22.48 8.91 -0.90
C LEU A 358 21.46 8.57 0.18
N ALA A 359 20.82 7.41 0.10
CA ALA A 359 19.91 6.91 1.13
C ALA A 359 20.64 6.68 2.46
N GLY A 360 21.84 6.09 2.43
CA GLY A 360 22.70 5.91 3.61
C GLY A 360 23.13 7.24 4.24
N LEU A 361 23.56 8.20 3.43
CA LEU A 361 23.89 9.56 3.90
C LEU A 361 22.65 10.24 4.50
N GLY A 362 21.50 10.17 3.82
CA GLY A 362 20.23 10.68 4.31
C GLY A 362 19.81 10.06 5.65
N ALA A 363 19.98 8.75 5.81
CA ALA A 363 19.73 8.02 7.04
C ALA A 363 20.66 8.49 8.18
N LEU A 364 21.97 8.60 7.92
CA LEU A 364 22.94 9.09 8.91
C LEU A 364 22.63 10.52 9.34
N LEU A 365 22.29 11.40 8.40
CA LEU A 365 21.88 12.77 8.68
C LEU A 365 20.59 12.78 9.50
N ALA A 366 19.59 11.99 9.14
CA ALA A 366 18.34 11.90 9.89
C ALA A 366 18.55 11.37 11.32
N LEU A 367 19.39 10.35 11.52
CA LEU A 367 19.75 9.84 12.85
C LEU A 367 20.51 10.88 13.69
N ARG A 368 21.41 11.66 13.07
CA ARG A 368 22.09 12.78 13.76
C ARG A 368 21.08 13.81 14.25
N THR A 369 19.99 14.03 13.55
CA THR A 369 19.00 15.07 13.90
C THR A 369 18.08 14.67 15.03
N ILE A 370 17.82 13.36 15.16
CA ILE A 370 17.18 12.80 16.35
C ILE A 370 18.04 13.11 17.57
N ARG A 371 19.38 12.99 17.48
CA ARG A 371 20.32 13.29 18.59
C ARG A 371 20.49 14.79 18.84
N ASN A 372 20.78 15.55 17.79
CA ASN A 372 21.05 17.00 17.85
C ASN A 372 20.13 17.75 16.85
N PRO A 373 19.01 18.33 17.32
CA PRO A 373 18.06 19.04 16.47
C PRO A 373 18.67 20.24 15.72
N GLY A 374 19.74 20.85 16.27
CA GLY A 374 20.45 21.96 15.64
C GLY A 374 21.28 21.58 14.42
N ALA A 375 21.58 20.29 14.22
CA ALA A 375 22.40 19.82 13.11
C ALA A 375 21.74 20.01 11.72
N LEU A 376 20.43 20.27 11.67
CA LEU A 376 19.65 20.45 10.44
C LEU A 376 19.59 21.88 9.91
N GLY A 377 20.06 22.87 10.66
CA GLY A 377 20.11 24.26 10.18
C GLY A 377 20.93 24.41 8.88
N VAL A 378 21.79 23.44 8.59
CA VAL A 378 22.68 23.39 7.41
C VAL A 378 22.03 22.75 6.17
N LEU A 379 20.98 21.91 6.32
CA LEU A 379 20.38 21.14 5.23
C LEU A 379 19.10 21.76 4.65
N GLY A 380 18.84 23.03 4.91
CA GLY A 380 17.73 23.73 4.27
C GLY A 380 16.34 23.23 4.70
N ARG A 381 16.21 22.63 5.90
CA ARG A 381 14.95 22.81 6.64
C ARG A 381 14.85 24.29 6.94
N MET A 382 14.31 25.07 5.99
CA MET A 382 13.84 26.42 6.26
C MET A 382 12.84 26.29 7.40
N ALA A 383 13.32 26.56 8.62
CA ALA A 383 12.74 27.36 9.70
C ALA A 383 11.23 27.65 9.61
N THR A 384 10.40 26.66 9.29
CA THR A 384 8.93 26.79 9.27
C THR A 384 8.29 25.92 10.33
N THR A 385 9.05 25.01 10.94
CA THR A 385 8.68 24.31 12.16
C THR A 385 9.93 24.15 13.02
N LEU A 386 10.38 25.24 13.65
CA LEU A 386 11.03 25.06 14.94
C LEU A 386 10.05 24.25 15.81
N PRO A 387 10.51 23.26 16.61
CA PRO A 387 9.63 22.58 17.56
C PRO A 387 8.90 23.67 18.34
N ALA A 388 7.57 23.68 18.28
CA ALA A 388 6.82 24.52 19.18
C ALA A 388 7.29 24.15 20.60
N PRO A 389 7.65 25.12 21.46
CA PRO A 389 8.12 24.81 22.79
C PRO A 389 7.14 23.85 23.47
N ASP A 390 7.67 22.83 24.15
CA ASP A 390 6.89 21.87 24.93
C ASP A 390 5.86 22.65 25.74
N ASP A 391 4.57 22.48 25.43
CA ASP A 391 3.52 23.09 26.22
C ASP A 391 3.38 22.24 27.49
N PRO A 392 3.78 22.77 28.66
CA PRO A 392 3.77 22.01 29.90
C PRO A 392 2.35 21.55 30.30
N LYS A 393 1.30 22.12 29.68
CA LYS A 393 -0.09 21.75 29.91
C LYS A 393 -0.59 20.63 28.99
N ALA A 394 0.11 20.31 27.90
CA ALA A 394 -0.29 19.25 26.98
C ALA A 394 -0.03 17.86 27.59
N ARG A 395 -1.09 17.27 28.17
CA ARG A 395 -1.02 15.95 28.82
C ARG A 395 -1.31 14.84 27.80
N PRO A 396 -0.55 13.73 27.81
CA PRO A 396 -0.85 12.58 26.96
C PRO A 396 -2.22 12.01 27.31
N ARG A 397 -2.97 11.61 26.28
CA ARG A 397 -4.29 11.00 26.40
C ARG A 397 -4.29 9.68 25.65
N TRP A 398 -5.21 8.79 25.98
CA TRP A 398 -5.38 7.53 25.25
C TRP A 398 -5.58 7.75 23.74
N SER A 399 -6.26 8.83 23.36
CA SER A 399 -6.52 9.21 21.96
C SER A 399 -5.42 10.05 21.30
N ALA A 400 -4.40 10.47 22.06
CA ALA A 400 -3.29 11.31 21.60
C ALA A 400 -2.05 10.98 22.46
N PRO A 401 -1.37 9.85 22.18
CA PRO A 401 -0.28 9.34 23.02
C PRO A 401 0.93 10.26 23.07
N ILE A 402 1.20 11.03 22.01
CA ILE A 402 2.27 12.02 21.97
C ILE A 402 1.66 13.35 21.52
N PRO A 403 1.07 14.14 22.44
CA PRO A 403 0.49 15.43 22.11
C PRO A 403 1.53 16.32 21.41
N ARG A 404 1.16 16.87 20.24
CA ARG A 404 2.04 17.69 19.39
C ARG A 404 3.31 16.95 18.99
N PHE A 405 3.14 15.86 18.23
CA PHE A 405 4.28 15.13 17.67
C PHE A 405 5.05 16.05 16.71
N ASP A 406 6.29 16.39 17.08
CA ASP A 406 7.15 17.37 16.42
C ASP A 406 7.95 16.80 15.23
N GLY A 407 7.71 15.53 14.87
CA GLY A 407 8.41 14.86 13.77
C GLY A 407 9.87 14.52 14.08
N ARG A 408 10.35 14.73 15.32
CA ARG A 408 11.75 14.47 15.67
C ARG A 408 12.12 13.00 15.48
N GLU A 409 11.24 12.09 15.89
CA GLU A 409 11.44 10.64 15.78
C GLU A 409 10.90 10.04 14.48
N GLU A 410 10.27 10.83 13.59
CA GLU A 410 9.72 10.37 12.30
C GLU A 410 10.70 9.57 11.44
N PRO A 411 12.01 9.91 11.36
CA PRO A 411 12.94 9.10 10.57
C PRO A 411 13.10 7.66 11.07
N LEU A 412 12.89 7.39 12.36
CA LEU A 412 12.96 6.02 12.90
C LEU A 412 11.89 5.13 12.30
N LEU A 413 10.72 5.69 11.97
CA LEU A 413 9.64 4.96 11.31
C LEU A 413 10.09 4.48 9.93
N PHE A 414 10.53 5.41 9.08
CA PHE A 414 10.92 5.08 7.72
C PHE A 414 12.15 4.17 7.66
N LEU A 415 13.14 4.39 8.53
CA LEU A 415 14.30 3.50 8.63
C LEU A 415 13.91 2.11 9.12
N GLY A 416 13.02 2.02 10.10
CA GLY A 416 12.49 0.74 10.60
C GLY A 416 11.73 -0.02 9.52
N LEU A 417 10.84 0.66 8.78
CA LEU A 417 10.07 0.07 7.70
C LEU A 417 10.94 -0.35 6.50
N ALA A 418 11.99 0.41 6.18
CA ALA A 418 12.94 0.06 5.11
C ALA A 418 13.85 -1.12 5.52
N ALA A 419 14.29 -1.18 6.78
CA ALA A 419 15.18 -2.22 7.27
C ALA A 419 14.46 -3.54 7.57
N PHE A 420 13.21 -3.49 8.03
CA PHE A 420 12.47 -4.66 8.50
C PHE A 420 12.40 -5.79 7.47
N PRO A 421 12.04 -5.56 6.18
CA PRO A 421 12.08 -6.58 5.15
C PRO A 421 13.41 -7.32 5.04
N LEU A 422 14.52 -6.58 5.06
CA LEU A 422 15.86 -7.14 4.91
C LEU A 422 16.23 -8.01 6.10
N VAL A 423 15.93 -7.52 7.31
CA VAL A 423 16.17 -8.25 8.56
C VAL A 423 15.30 -9.51 8.63
N LEU A 424 14.03 -9.41 8.25
CA LEU A 424 13.11 -10.56 8.23
C LEU A 424 13.64 -11.65 7.30
N ILE A 425 13.97 -11.33 6.05
CA ILE A 425 14.45 -12.32 5.06
C ILE A 425 15.79 -12.93 5.48
N ALA A 426 16.63 -12.17 6.17
CA ALA A 426 17.92 -12.64 6.65
C ALA A 426 17.80 -13.69 7.78
N LEU A 427 16.61 -13.90 8.36
CA LEU A 427 16.40 -14.91 9.39
C LEU A 427 16.46 -16.33 8.77
N PRO A 428 17.34 -17.22 9.26
CA PRO A 428 17.54 -18.56 8.68
C PRO A 428 16.30 -19.46 8.66
N SER A 429 15.32 -19.19 9.52
CA SER A 429 14.07 -19.97 9.63
C SER A 429 12.96 -19.49 8.70
N ILE A 430 13.15 -18.37 7.99
CA ILE A 430 12.10 -17.85 7.11
C ILE A 430 12.02 -18.72 5.85
N PRO A 431 10.83 -19.22 5.51
CA PRO A 431 10.64 -20.02 4.29
C PRO A 431 11.15 -19.26 3.06
N ILE A 432 11.76 -20.00 2.13
CA ILE A 432 12.13 -19.46 0.81
C ILE A 432 10.86 -19.36 -0.02
N PHE A 433 10.10 -18.31 0.24
CA PHE A 433 9.05 -17.86 -0.65
C PHE A 433 9.69 -17.30 -1.92
N GLY A 434 8.87 -16.91 -2.88
CA GLY A 434 9.31 -16.10 -4.02
C GLY A 434 9.94 -14.76 -3.62
N GLY A 435 10.24 -14.49 -2.34
CA GLY A 435 11.53 -14.01 -1.78
C GLY A 435 12.15 -12.72 -2.31
N THR A 436 12.14 -12.50 -3.62
CA THR A 436 12.40 -11.23 -4.31
C THR A 436 11.13 -10.46 -4.66
N LYS A 437 9.95 -11.09 -4.57
CA LYS A 437 8.65 -10.46 -4.83
C LYS A 437 8.20 -9.54 -3.68
N HIS A 438 8.64 -9.80 -2.46
CA HIS A 438 7.89 -9.33 -1.30
C HIS A 438 8.09 -7.87 -0.93
N TRP A 439 9.14 -7.18 -1.39
CA TRP A 439 9.32 -5.77 -1.01
C TRP A 439 10.00 -4.93 -2.09
N LEU A 440 9.39 -3.77 -2.32
CA LEU A 440 9.98 -2.63 -3.00
C LEU A 440 10.72 -1.84 -1.91
N THR A 441 12.04 -1.91 -1.94
CA THR A 441 12.94 -1.09 -1.13
C THR A 441 13.01 0.35 -1.63
#